data_AF-A0A6S6SKY7-F1
#
_entry.id   AF-A0A6S6SKY7-F1
#
_cell.length_a   1.000
_cell.length_b   1.000
_cell.length_c   1.000
_cell.angle_alpha   90.00
_cell.angle_beta   90.00
_cell.angle_gamma   90.00
#
_symmetry.space_group_name_H-M   'P 1'
#
loop_
_entity.id
_entity.type
_entity.pdbx_description
1 polymer ?
#
loop_
_entity_poly.entity_id
_entity_poly.type
_entity_poly.pdbx_seq_one_letter_code
_entity_poly.pdbx_strand_id
1 'polypeptide(L)'
;MNEFRQIEVRRLLFMVVVGLVLGYLTGYWIISQWVVSLLFIGWMLSKLYGLQNWLDNDQDAEAMPDSDGVWEQITYTAHRTQRKYEQHKQSQQDLLLRFNNIMAALPDAKILLNSEHIIQWSNQAALELLGIDPTHDVGQRVDNLIRKKKFTKLLNNPKKQGKTLRLESPHDASISLSIRLLPVQPGLYLLSARNISQQIHLNDMRRAFIANASHELRTPLTVLSGYLELFDDDPELPEHLKPAIEQARTQGVRMQQIISDMLKLSQLENSERNVSTESTIDIPAIINSTATALQKTIAADSHTLTLAIDESIKIRGVEKDITSVITNLLENAI
;
A
#
# COMPACT_ATOMS: atom_id res chain seq x y z
N MET A 1 -9.60 -53.72 2.65
CA MET A 1 -8.62 -54.18 3.67
C MET A 1 -8.68 -55.69 3.92
N ASN A 2 -9.87 -56.31 3.95
CA ASN A 2 -9.99 -57.76 4.17
C ASN A 2 -9.55 -58.61 2.97
N GLU A 3 -9.79 -58.18 1.73
CA GLU A 3 -9.46 -58.96 0.53
C GLU A 3 -7.95 -59.14 0.30
N PHE A 4 -7.14 -58.08 0.47
CA PHE A 4 -5.68 -58.17 0.31
C PHE A 4 -5.02 -59.05 1.39
N ARG A 5 -5.54 -59.01 2.63
CA ARG A 5 -5.11 -59.91 3.70
C ARG A 5 -5.53 -61.36 3.44
N GLN A 6 -6.71 -61.58 2.84
CA GLN A 6 -7.17 -62.91 2.47
C GLN A 6 -6.28 -63.56 1.40
N ILE A 7 -5.72 -62.78 0.46
CA ILE A 7 -4.77 -63.29 -0.54
C ILE A 7 -3.51 -63.83 0.14
N GLU A 8 -2.97 -63.12 1.13
CA GLU A 8 -1.76 -63.54 1.84
C GLU A 8 -2.03 -64.74 2.76
N VAL A 9 -3.18 -64.75 3.43
CA VAL A 9 -3.63 -65.92 4.22
C VAL A 9 -3.81 -67.15 3.32
N ARG A 10 -4.33 -66.98 2.11
CA ARG A 10 -4.48 -68.07 1.13
C ARG A 10 -3.13 -68.59 0.63
N ARG A 11 -2.14 -67.71 0.45
CA ARG A 11 -0.75 -68.09 0.10
C ARG A 11 -0.09 -68.90 1.22
N LEU A 12 -0.23 -68.46 2.46
CA LEU A 12 0.25 -69.19 3.63
C LEU A 12 -0.40 -70.57 3.75
N LEU A 13 -1.74 -70.65 3.62
CA LEU A 13 -2.47 -71.92 3.63
C LEU A 13 -2.03 -72.85 2.50
N PHE A 14 -1.84 -72.32 1.29
CA PHE A 14 -1.36 -73.09 0.15
C PHE A 14 0.03 -73.71 0.42
N MET A 15 0.94 -72.96 1.03
CA MET A 15 2.28 -73.46 1.36
C MET A 15 2.25 -74.55 2.43
N VAL A 16 1.39 -74.42 3.43
CA VAL A 16 1.17 -75.48 4.43
C VAL A 16 0.65 -76.75 3.76
N VAL A 17 -0.30 -76.63 2.83
CA VAL A 17 -0.82 -77.79 2.07
C VAL A 17 0.26 -78.42 1.21
N VAL A 18 1.07 -77.63 0.49
CA VAL A 18 2.19 -78.12 -0.33
C VAL A 18 3.22 -78.85 0.53
N GLY A 19 3.57 -78.30 1.69
CA GLY A 19 4.51 -78.95 2.61
C GLY A 19 3.98 -80.26 3.19
N LEU A 20 2.67 -80.35 3.47
CA LEU A 20 2.02 -81.60 3.90
C LEU A 20 2.01 -82.66 2.78
N VAL A 21 1.73 -82.27 1.53
CA VAL A 21 1.74 -83.18 0.37
C VAL A 21 3.15 -83.71 0.11
N LEU A 22 4.17 -82.84 0.14
CA LEU A 22 5.57 -83.24 0.01
C LEU A 22 6.03 -84.11 1.18
N GLY A 23 5.56 -83.81 2.40
CA GLY A 23 5.80 -84.63 3.59
C GLY A 23 5.23 -86.04 3.47
N TYR A 24 4.03 -86.17 2.90
CA TYR A 24 3.40 -87.47 2.63
C TYR A 24 4.17 -88.28 1.57
N LEU A 25 4.62 -87.63 0.49
CA LEU A 25 5.37 -88.27 -0.61
C LEU A 25 6.77 -88.74 -0.21
N THR A 26 7.47 -87.97 0.63
CA THR A 26 8.86 -88.24 1.03
C THR A 26 8.99 -89.04 2.32
N GLY A 27 7.92 -89.14 3.12
CA GLY A 27 7.93 -89.74 4.45
C GLY A 27 8.50 -88.84 5.55
N TYR A 28 9.07 -87.67 5.20
CA TYR A 28 9.69 -86.73 6.13
C TYR A 28 8.88 -85.43 6.22
N TRP A 29 7.86 -85.45 7.08
CA TRP A 29 6.91 -84.35 7.28
C TRP A 29 7.56 -83.04 7.73
N ILE A 30 8.43 -83.12 8.75
CA ILE A 30 9.06 -81.95 9.35
C ILE A 30 10.00 -81.29 8.33
N ILE A 31 10.89 -82.08 7.72
CA ILE A 31 11.92 -81.57 6.81
C ILE A 31 11.28 -80.89 5.59
N SER A 32 10.23 -81.50 5.02
CA SER A 32 9.50 -80.93 3.87
C SER A 32 8.86 -79.57 4.20
N GLN A 33 8.24 -79.43 5.37
CA GLN A 33 7.63 -78.17 5.81
C GLN A 33 8.67 -77.07 6.08
N TRP A 34 9.84 -77.43 6.62
CA TRP A 34 10.95 -76.49 6.83
C TRP A 34 11.50 -75.97 5.50
N VAL A 35 11.69 -76.85 4.52
CA VAL A 35 12.19 -76.46 3.19
C VAL A 35 11.22 -75.51 2.49
N VAL A 36 9.91 -75.80 2.50
CA VAL A 36 8.90 -74.91 1.89
C VAL A 36 8.83 -73.56 2.60
N SER A 37 8.95 -73.55 3.94
CA SER A 37 8.92 -72.33 4.74
C SER A 37 10.17 -71.46 4.49
N LEU A 38 11.36 -72.07 4.37
CA LEU A 38 12.60 -71.37 4.02
C LEU A 38 12.55 -70.74 2.62
N LEU A 39 12.02 -71.47 1.63
CA LEU A 39 11.83 -70.95 0.28
C LEU A 39 10.86 -69.76 0.25
N PHE A 40 9.78 -69.83 1.03
CA PHE A 40 8.83 -68.72 1.14
C PHE A 40 9.45 -67.49 1.81
N ILE A 41 10.19 -67.67 2.90
CA ILE A 41 10.89 -66.57 3.57
C ILE A 41 11.91 -65.93 2.61
N GLY A 42 12.66 -66.73 1.85
CA GLY A 42 13.58 -66.22 0.83
C GLY A 42 12.88 -65.38 -0.25
N TRP A 43 11.74 -65.86 -0.76
CA TRP A 43 10.92 -65.12 -1.72
C TRP A 43 10.38 -63.81 -1.13
N MET A 44 9.88 -63.83 0.12
CA MET A 44 9.37 -62.65 0.80
C MET A 44 10.48 -61.62 1.06
N LEU A 45 11.67 -62.06 1.47
CA LEU A 45 12.84 -61.18 1.63
C LEU A 45 13.25 -60.54 0.30
N SER A 46 13.25 -61.31 -0.80
CA SER A 46 13.52 -60.76 -2.13
C SER A 46 12.52 -59.67 -2.52
N LYS A 47 11.23 -59.83 -2.19
CA LYS A 47 10.20 -58.81 -2.42
C LYS A 47 10.40 -57.58 -1.56
N LEU A 48 10.79 -57.75 -0.30
CA LEU A 48 11.06 -56.65 0.62
C LEU A 48 12.28 -55.83 0.18
N TYR A 49 13.36 -56.50 -0.25
CA TYR A 49 14.52 -55.82 -0.85
C TYR A 49 14.15 -55.10 -2.16
N GLY A 50 13.29 -55.70 -2.98
CA GLY A 50 12.75 -55.04 -4.17
C GLY A 50 11.96 -53.77 -3.84
N LEU A 51 11.09 -53.82 -2.82
CA LEU A 51 10.35 -52.64 -2.36
C LEU A 51 11.28 -51.57 -1.77
N GLN A 52 12.28 -51.97 -0.97
CA GLN A 52 13.25 -51.04 -0.42
C GLN A 52 14.02 -50.34 -1.54
N ASN A 53 14.54 -51.09 -2.51
CA ASN A 53 15.24 -50.53 -3.65
C ASN A 53 14.33 -49.62 -4.49
N TRP A 54 13.05 -49.95 -4.62
CA TRP A 54 12.06 -49.09 -5.28
C TRP A 54 11.79 -47.80 -4.49
N LEU A 55 11.68 -47.87 -3.16
CA LEU A 55 11.52 -46.70 -2.29
C LEU A 55 12.75 -45.78 -2.31
N ASP A 56 13.95 -46.35 -2.40
CA ASP A 56 15.22 -45.63 -2.40
C ASP A 56 15.51 -44.97 -3.77
N ASN A 57 14.94 -45.50 -4.86
CA ASN A 57 15.22 -45.07 -6.23
C ASN A 57 14.01 -44.34 -6.87
N ASP A 58 13.56 -43.28 -6.19
CA ASP A 58 12.50 -42.32 -6.59
C ASP A 58 11.14 -42.93 -6.98
N GLN A 59 10.92 -44.21 -6.64
CA GLN A 59 9.65 -44.93 -6.83
C GLN A 59 9.21 -45.01 -8.29
N ASP A 60 10.16 -45.18 -9.21
CA ASP A 60 9.92 -45.31 -10.65
C ASP A 60 8.85 -46.37 -10.97
N ALA A 61 7.86 -45.99 -11.77
CA ALA A 61 6.72 -46.85 -12.13
C ALA A 61 7.13 -48.10 -12.94
N GLU A 62 8.27 -48.05 -13.63
CA GLU A 62 8.81 -49.16 -14.43
C GLU A 62 9.60 -50.19 -13.59
N ALA A 63 10.07 -49.80 -12.39
CA ALA A 63 10.84 -50.67 -11.49
C ALA A 63 9.98 -51.47 -10.50
N MET A 64 8.65 -51.46 -10.69
CA MET A 64 7.70 -52.03 -9.75
C MET A 64 7.81 -53.57 -9.71
N PRO A 65 8.10 -54.18 -8.55
CA PRO A 65 8.01 -55.62 -8.40
C PRO A 65 6.53 -56.03 -8.47
N ASP A 66 6.25 -57.11 -9.22
CA ASP A 66 4.92 -57.74 -9.37
C ASP A 66 4.10 -57.68 -8.05
N SER A 67 3.05 -56.86 -8.02
CA SER A 67 2.40 -56.42 -6.78
C SER A 67 1.02 -57.04 -6.65
N ASP A 68 0.96 -58.16 -5.95
CA ASP A 68 -0.31 -58.76 -5.55
C ASP A 68 -0.54 -58.55 -4.05
N GLY A 69 -1.80 -58.44 -3.65
CA GLY A 69 -2.19 -58.52 -2.24
C GLY A 69 -1.77 -57.27 -1.46
N VAL A 70 -1.15 -57.47 -0.29
CA VAL A 70 -0.77 -56.37 0.61
C VAL A 70 0.30 -55.44 -0.02
N TRP A 71 1.14 -55.99 -0.90
CA TRP A 71 2.19 -55.23 -1.57
C TRP A 71 1.64 -54.18 -2.55
N GLU A 72 0.56 -54.50 -3.28
CA GLU A 72 -0.16 -53.55 -4.15
C GLU A 72 -0.71 -52.37 -3.34
N GLN A 73 -1.26 -52.64 -2.15
CA GLN A 73 -1.79 -51.60 -1.29
C GLN A 73 -0.68 -50.66 -0.81
N ILE A 74 0.48 -51.19 -0.43
CA ILE A 74 1.61 -50.39 0.06
C ILE A 74 2.14 -49.49 -1.06
N THR A 75 2.42 -50.05 -2.24
CA THR A 75 2.92 -49.28 -3.39
C THR A 75 1.90 -48.23 -3.84
N TYR A 76 0.61 -48.59 -3.90
CA TYR A 76 -0.48 -47.66 -4.20
C TYR A 76 -0.52 -46.48 -3.21
N THR A 77 -0.42 -46.75 -1.90
CA THR A 77 -0.43 -45.69 -0.88
C THR A 77 0.83 -44.82 -0.92
N ALA A 78 2.00 -45.39 -1.16
CA ALA A 78 3.26 -44.67 -1.29
C ALA A 78 3.20 -43.70 -2.48
N HIS A 79 2.88 -44.21 -3.66
CA HIS A 79 2.79 -43.42 -4.89
C HIS A 79 1.69 -42.34 -4.81
N ARG A 80 0.53 -42.63 -4.19
CA ARG A 80 -0.51 -41.61 -3.95
C ARG A 80 -0.02 -40.49 -3.03
N THR A 81 0.78 -40.81 -2.03
CA THR A 81 1.32 -39.83 -1.07
C THR A 81 2.38 -38.95 -1.71
N GLN A 82 3.28 -39.54 -2.51
CA GLN A 82 4.28 -38.80 -3.27
C GLN A 82 3.66 -37.85 -4.27
N ARG A 83 2.70 -38.32 -5.08
CA ARG A 83 1.97 -37.44 -6.02
C ARG A 83 1.30 -36.26 -5.30
N LYS A 84 0.73 -36.48 -4.11
CA LYS A 84 0.18 -35.38 -3.29
C LYS A 84 1.27 -34.41 -2.82
N TYR A 85 2.42 -34.91 -2.40
CA TYR A 85 3.54 -34.07 -1.99
C TYR A 85 4.07 -33.23 -3.15
N GLU A 86 4.27 -33.83 -4.32
CA GLU A 86 4.70 -33.14 -5.55
C GLU A 86 3.67 -32.10 -5.99
N GLN A 87 2.37 -32.45 -5.98
CA GLN A 87 1.30 -31.50 -6.27
C GLN A 87 1.28 -30.33 -5.29
N HIS A 88 1.47 -30.58 -3.99
CA HIS A 88 1.55 -29.52 -2.99
C HIS A 88 2.79 -28.64 -3.19
N LYS A 89 3.94 -29.23 -3.46
CA LYS A 89 5.18 -28.51 -3.74
C LYS A 89 5.05 -27.62 -4.98
N GLN A 90 4.50 -28.16 -6.07
CA GLN A 90 4.22 -27.39 -7.29
C GLN A 90 3.21 -26.27 -7.02
N SER A 91 2.12 -26.55 -6.31
CA SER A 91 1.12 -25.55 -5.97
C SER A 91 1.69 -24.41 -5.12
N GLN A 92 2.60 -24.69 -4.19
CA GLN A 92 3.31 -23.66 -3.42
C GLN A 92 4.24 -22.81 -4.30
N GLN A 93 4.99 -23.43 -5.21
CA GLN A 93 5.84 -22.72 -6.15
C GLN A 93 5.02 -21.83 -7.08
N ASP A 94 3.92 -22.35 -7.63
CA ASP A 94 2.98 -21.59 -8.46
C ASP A 94 2.38 -20.40 -7.70
N LEU A 95 2.03 -20.58 -6.42
CA LEU A 95 1.52 -19.48 -5.59
C LEU A 95 2.57 -18.39 -5.39
N LEU A 96 3.82 -18.76 -5.09
CA LEU A 96 4.93 -17.82 -4.92
C LEU A 96 5.24 -17.07 -6.23
N LEU A 97 5.26 -17.77 -7.37
CA LEU A 97 5.45 -17.17 -8.69
C LEU A 97 4.31 -16.19 -9.02
N ARG A 98 3.05 -16.59 -8.79
CA ARG A 98 1.90 -15.69 -8.98
C ARG A 98 1.99 -14.46 -8.08
N PHE A 99 2.35 -14.64 -6.81
CA PHE A 99 2.53 -13.53 -5.88
C PHE A 99 3.62 -12.56 -6.36
N ASN A 100 4.80 -13.08 -6.75
CA ASN A 100 5.90 -12.27 -7.26
C ASN A 100 5.50 -11.51 -8.53
N ASN A 101 4.78 -12.15 -9.46
CA ASN A 101 4.29 -11.50 -10.68
C ASN A 101 3.29 -10.38 -10.38
N ILE A 102 2.36 -10.59 -9.44
CA ILE A 102 1.41 -9.55 -9.02
C ILE A 102 2.17 -8.38 -8.38
N MET A 103 3.12 -8.67 -7.49
CA MET A 103 3.93 -7.67 -6.82
C MET A 103 4.82 -6.86 -7.77
N ALA A 104 5.38 -7.51 -8.81
CA ALA A 104 6.18 -6.86 -9.84
C ALA A 104 5.34 -5.98 -10.77
N ALA A 105 4.07 -6.33 -11.00
CA ALA A 105 3.14 -5.52 -11.79
C ALA A 105 2.60 -4.29 -11.05
N LEU A 106 2.78 -4.19 -9.73
CA LEU A 106 2.36 -3.01 -8.97
C LEU A 106 3.24 -1.80 -9.32
N PRO A 107 2.66 -0.65 -9.69
CA PRO A 107 3.42 0.54 -10.09
C PRO A 107 4.06 1.26 -8.88
N ASP A 108 3.55 1.00 -7.68
CA ASP A 108 4.14 1.54 -6.46
C ASP A 108 5.31 0.64 -6.01
N ALA A 109 6.42 1.24 -5.62
CA ALA A 109 7.50 0.53 -4.95
C ALA A 109 7.04 -0.02 -3.60
N LYS A 110 7.29 -1.31 -3.37
CA LYS A 110 6.99 -2.04 -2.15
C LYS A 110 8.28 -2.69 -1.65
N ILE A 111 8.63 -2.41 -0.40
CA ILE A 111 9.84 -2.93 0.24
C ILE A 111 9.45 -3.43 1.63
N LEU A 112 9.76 -4.69 1.91
CA LEU A 112 9.60 -5.31 3.23
C LEU A 112 10.87 -5.10 4.04
N LEU A 113 10.70 -4.62 5.26
CA LEU A 113 11.76 -4.25 6.19
C LEU A 113 11.56 -4.98 7.52
N ASN A 114 12.64 -5.44 8.16
CA ASN A 114 12.58 -5.97 9.52
C ASN A 114 12.57 -4.84 10.58
N SER A 115 12.62 -5.22 11.87
CA SER A 115 12.68 -4.29 13.02
C SER A 115 13.91 -3.37 13.03
N GLU A 116 14.99 -3.77 12.34
CA GLU A 116 16.21 -2.98 12.21
C GLU A 116 16.24 -2.14 10.93
N HIS A 117 15.13 -2.12 10.17
CA HIS A 117 14.99 -1.49 8.86
C HIS A 117 15.89 -2.10 7.76
N ILE A 118 16.21 -3.38 7.89
CA ILE A 118 16.93 -4.18 6.87
C ILE A 118 15.93 -4.68 5.83
N ILE A 119 16.30 -4.56 4.56
CA ILE A 119 15.51 -4.99 3.41
C ILE A 119 15.44 -6.51 3.38
N GLN A 120 14.24 -7.07 3.50
CA GLN A 120 13.98 -8.51 3.34
C GLN A 120 13.53 -8.86 1.93
N TRP A 121 12.83 -7.94 1.27
CA TRP A 121 12.31 -8.14 -0.08
C TRP A 121 11.92 -6.79 -0.68
N SER A 122 11.99 -6.65 -2.00
CA SER A 122 11.45 -5.51 -2.73
C SER A 122 10.91 -5.93 -4.10
N ASN A 123 9.97 -5.16 -4.65
CA ASN A 123 9.48 -5.37 -6.02
C ASN A 123 10.30 -4.59 -7.05
N GLN A 124 10.07 -4.88 -8.33
CA GLN A 124 10.76 -4.22 -9.44
C GLN A 124 10.61 -2.70 -9.44
N ALA A 125 9.44 -2.17 -9.06
CA ALA A 125 9.22 -0.73 -8.97
C ALA A 125 10.12 -0.03 -7.92
N ALA A 126 10.67 -0.76 -6.95
CA ALA A 126 11.64 -0.20 -6.00
C ALA A 126 12.96 0.20 -6.68
N LEU A 127 13.38 -0.52 -7.72
CA LEU A 127 14.55 -0.16 -8.51
C LEU A 127 14.29 1.13 -9.29
N GLU A 128 13.17 1.20 -9.99
CA GLU A 128 12.82 2.34 -10.84
C GLU A 128 12.58 3.62 -10.03
N LEU A 129 11.87 3.52 -8.90
CA LEU A 129 11.49 4.68 -8.10
C LEU A 129 12.51 5.04 -7.03
N LEU A 130 13.21 4.08 -6.43
CA LEU A 130 14.09 4.33 -5.29
C LEU A 130 15.56 3.99 -5.56
N GLY A 131 15.86 3.33 -6.69
CA GLY A 131 17.21 2.84 -6.99
C GLY A 131 17.62 1.62 -6.16
N ILE A 132 16.65 0.88 -5.60
CA ILE A 132 16.90 -0.28 -4.74
C ILE A 132 16.73 -1.55 -5.57
N ASP A 133 17.81 -2.30 -5.74
CA ASP A 133 17.84 -3.53 -6.53
C ASP A 133 17.25 -4.73 -5.74
N PRO A 134 16.20 -5.39 -6.23
CA PRO A 134 15.59 -6.55 -5.58
C PRO A 134 16.49 -7.77 -5.35
N THR A 135 17.60 -7.86 -6.08
CA THR A 135 18.54 -8.99 -6.02
C THR A 135 19.81 -8.65 -5.24
N HIS A 136 20.32 -7.43 -5.37
CA HIS A 136 21.61 -7.03 -4.78
C HIS A 136 21.49 -6.31 -3.42
N ASP A 137 20.37 -5.65 -3.15
CA ASP A 137 20.22 -4.80 -1.94
C ASP A 137 19.48 -5.48 -0.78
N VAL A 138 19.04 -6.74 -0.96
CA VAL A 138 18.47 -7.54 0.11
C VAL A 138 19.53 -7.79 1.21
N GLY A 139 19.13 -7.60 2.47
CA GLY A 139 20.02 -7.70 3.63
C GLY A 139 20.74 -6.39 3.99
N GLN A 140 20.61 -5.33 3.19
CA GLN A 140 21.12 -4.01 3.53
C GLN A 140 20.09 -3.17 4.29
N ARG A 141 20.56 -2.19 5.07
CA ARG A 141 19.66 -1.24 5.73
C ARG A 141 19.16 -0.17 4.74
N VAL A 142 17.86 0.11 4.77
CA VAL A 142 17.23 1.04 3.82
C VAL A 142 17.69 2.50 3.97
N ASP A 143 18.15 2.90 5.15
CA ASP A 143 18.69 4.24 5.43
C ASP A 143 20.07 4.49 4.82
N ASN A 144 20.82 3.44 4.47
CA ASN A 144 22.07 3.56 3.73
C ASN A 144 21.86 3.98 2.27
N LEU A 145 20.74 3.54 1.68
CA LEU A 145 20.34 3.82 0.31
C LEU A 145 19.59 5.16 0.22
N ILE A 146 18.64 5.40 1.12
CA ILE A 146 17.84 6.64 1.14
C ILE A 146 18.37 7.62 2.19
N ARG A 147 19.41 8.38 1.83
CA ARG A 147 20.15 9.29 2.73
C ARG A 147 19.48 10.64 2.99
N LYS A 148 18.14 10.72 3.04
CA LYS A 148 17.41 11.97 3.28
C LYS A 148 17.05 12.11 4.77
N LYS A 149 17.41 13.23 5.41
CA LYS A 149 17.13 13.51 6.84
C LYS A 149 15.65 13.40 7.22
N LYS A 150 14.74 13.71 6.29
CA LYS A 150 13.29 13.56 6.52
C LYS A 150 12.88 12.08 6.62
N PHE A 151 13.52 11.20 5.84
CA PHE A 151 13.24 9.77 5.80
C PHE A 151 13.75 9.06 7.06
N THR A 152 14.97 9.36 7.52
CA THR A 152 15.50 8.79 8.77
C THR A 152 14.65 9.16 10.00
N LYS A 153 14.08 10.38 10.01
CA LYS A 153 13.11 10.80 11.03
C LYS A 153 11.78 10.02 11.00
N LEU A 154 11.40 9.47 9.85
CA LEU A 154 10.19 8.66 9.70
C LEU A 154 10.42 7.24 10.21
N LEU A 155 11.58 6.66 9.94
CA LEU A 155 11.98 5.35 10.46
C LEU A 155 12.08 5.35 11.99
N ASN A 156 12.71 6.37 12.57
CA ASN A 156 13.04 6.39 14.01
C ASN A 156 11.88 6.87 14.90
N ASN A 157 10.76 7.34 14.34
CA ASN A 157 9.67 7.90 15.13
C ASN A 157 8.37 7.10 14.95
N PRO A 158 7.99 6.26 15.94
CA PRO A 158 6.79 5.43 15.85
C PRO A 158 5.50 6.25 15.67
N LYS A 159 5.43 7.49 16.20
CA LYS A 159 4.28 8.39 16.01
C LYS A 159 4.15 8.93 14.58
N LYS A 160 5.17 8.76 13.74
CA LYS A 160 5.16 9.13 12.32
C LYS A 160 4.92 7.94 11.40
N GLN A 161 4.87 6.71 11.93
CA GLN A 161 4.45 5.54 11.17
C GLN A 161 3.00 5.73 10.69
N GLY A 162 2.71 5.33 9.46
CA GLY A 162 1.43 5.60 8.79
C GLY A 162 1.27 7.00 8.18
N LYS A 163 2.09 8.00 8.55
CA LYS A 163 2.05 9.32 7.91
C LYS A 163 2.75 9.30 6.56
N THR A 164 2.17 10.01 5.61
CA THR A 164 2.76 10.21 4.28
C THR A 164 3.87 11.25 4.35
N LEU A 165 5.00 10.96 3.70
CA LEU A 165 6.13 11.87 3.57
C LEU A 165 6.45 12.09 2.10
N ARG A 166 6.56 13.34 1.67
CA ARG A 166 7.00 13.69 0.31
C ARG A 166 8.52 13.81 0.25
N LEU A 167 9.10 13.19 -0.76
CA LEU A 167 10.54 13.10 -1.00
C LEU A 167 10.79 13.12 -2.50
N GLU A 168 11.92 13.66 -2.94
CA GLU A 168 12.42 13.37 -4.29
C GLU A 168 12.99 11.95 -4.32
N SER A 169 12.86 11.28 -5.46
CA SER A 169 13.48 9.98 -5.66
C SER A 169 15.01 10.09 -5.49
N PRO A 170 15.64 9.12 -4.80
CA PRO A 170 17.10 8.99 -4.76
C PRO A 170 17.72 8.67 -6.13
N HIS A 171 16.95 8.02 -7.01
CA HIS A 171 17.39 7.59 -8.35
C HIS A 171 17.26 8.72 -9.37
N ASP A 172 16.15 9.47 -9.33
CA ASP A 172 15.90 10.59 -10.24
C ASP A 172 15.26 11.78 -9.50
N ALA A 173 15.99 12.89 -9.40
CA ALA A 173 15.50 14.08 -8.70
C ALA A 173 14.25 14.72 -9.34
N SER A 174 13.95 14.42 -10.60
CA SER A 174 12.72 14.90 -11.27
C SER A 174 11.45 14.21 -10.76
N ILE A 175 11.60 13.02 -10.15
CA ILE A 175 10.49 12.22 -9.65
C ILE A 175 10.19 12.60 -8.20
N SER A 176 8.96 13.08 -7.98
CA SER A 176 8.41 13.28 -6.65
C SER A 176 7.70 12.03 -6.15
N LEU A 177 8.09 11.56 -4.96
CA LEU A 177 7.56 10.38 -4.31
C LEU A 177 6.75 10.71 -3.05
N SER A 178 5.70 9.93 -2.86
CA SER A 178 4.93 9.83 -1.63
C SER A 178 5.30 8.53 -0.92
N ILE A 179 6.00 8.64 0.21
CA ILE A 179 6.50 7.51 0.98
C ILE A 179 5.70 7.33 2.27
N ARG A 180 5.39 6.08 2.60
CA ARG A 180 4.74 5.69 3.84
C ARG A 180 5.32 4.38 4.37
N LEU A 181 5.53 4.33 5.69
CA LEU A 181 5.91 3.10 6.40
C LEU A 181 4.70 2.57 7.15
N LEU A 182 4.35 1.31 6.91
CA LEU A 182 3.18 0.63 7.47
C LEU A 182 3.65 -0.61 8.25
N PRO A 183 3.26 -0.78 9.53
CA PRO A 183 3.49 -2.04 10.23
C PRO A 183 2.59 -3.13 9.65
N VAL A 184 3.16 -4.27 9.25
CA VAL A 184 2.40 -5.43 8.76
C VAL A 184 2.13 -6.41 9.90
N GLN A 185 3.17 -6.70 10.69
CA GLN A 185 3.13 -7.55 11.86
C GLN A 185 4.28 -7.17 12.81
N PRO A 186 4.33 -7.64 14.06
CA PRO A 186 5.43 -7.32 14.98
C PRO A 186 6.80 -7.63 14.35
N GLY A 187 7.65 -6.61 14.27
CA GLY A 187 9.00 -6.73 13.70
C GLY A 187 9.07 -6.72 12.16
N LEU A 188 7.95 -6.50 11.45
CA LEU A 188 7.91 -6.40 9.99
C LEU A 188 7.15 -5.15 9.52
N TYR A 189 7.80 -4.38 8.68
CA TYR A 189 7.29 -3.13 8.13
C TYR A 189 7.26 -3.17 6.61
N LEU A 190 6.22 -2.61 6.02
CA LEU A 190 6.10 -2.36 4.60
C LEU A 190 6.36 -0.89 4.32
N LEU A 191 7.45 -0.62 3.61
CA LEU A 191 7.73 0.68 3.02
C LEU A 191 7.09 0.74 1.64
N SER A 192 6.22 1.72 1.45
CA SER A 192 5.55 1.98 0.18
C SER A 192 5.98 3.33 -0.36
N ALA A 193 6.43 3.39 -1.60
CA ALA A 193 6.69 4.64 -2.31
C ALA A 193 5.88 4.71 -3.61
N ARG A 194 5.18 5.83 -3.81
CA ARG A 194 4.34 6.09 -4.99
C ARG A 194 4.85 7.31 -5.73
N ASN A 195 4.95 7.23 -7.05
CA ASN A 195 5.19 8.40 -7.89
C ASN A 195 3.96 9.33 -7.88
N ILE A 196 4.16 10.56 -7.43
CA ILE A 196 3.13 11.61 -7.40
C ILE A 196 3.48 12.80 -8.31
N SER A 197 4.47 12.65 -9.18
CA SER A 197 4.98 13.73 -10.05
C SER A 197 3.89 14.25 -10.99
N GLN A 198 3.12 13.36 -11.62
CA GLN A 198 2.01 13.78 -12.48
C GLN A 198 0.92 14.50 -11.68
N GLN A 199 0.59 14.02 -10.48
CA GLN A 199 -0.41 14.67 -9.63
C GLN A 199 0.03 16.07 -9.22
N ILE A 200 1.32 16.22 -8.89
CA ILE A 200 1.95 17.50 -8.61
C ILE A 200 1.89 18.40 -9.84
N HIS A 201 2.29 17.91 -11.01
CA HIS A 201 2.32 18.68 -12.25
C HIS A 201 0.92 19.16 -12.66
N LEU A 202 -0.09 18.31 -12.58
CA LEU A 202 -1.49 18.68 -12.83
C LEU A 202 -1.97 19.77 -11.87
N ASN A 203 -1.62 19.66 -10.58
CA ASN A 203 -1.96 20.67 -9.59
C ASN A 203 -1.24 21.99 -9.90
N ASP A 204 0.05 21.95 -10.20
CA ASP A 204 0.84 23.12 -10.56
C ASP A 204 0.32 23.80 -11.84
N MET A 205 -0.09 23.04 -12.87
CA MET A 205 -0.73 23.59 -14.08
C MET A 205 -2.08 24.23 -13.79
N ARG A 206 -2.94 23.57 -12.99
CA ARG A 206 -4.24 24.12 -12.58
C ARG A 206 -4.05 25.46 -11.87
N ARG A 207 -3.04 25.57 -11.01
CA ARG A 207 -2.71 26.82 -10.30
C ARG A 207 -2.21 27.91 -11.25
N ALA A 208 -1.29 27.56 -12.15
CA ALA A 208 -0.78 28.50 -13.14
C ALA A 208 -1.92 29.04 -14.02
N PHE A 209 -2.87 28.19 -14.40
CA PHE A 209 -4.08 28.58 -15.11
C PHE A 209 -4.94 29.56 -14.30
N ILE A 210 -5.25 29.25 -13.04
CA ILE A 210 -6.03 30.13 -12.16
C ILE A 210 -5.33 31.48 -11.98
N ALA A 211 -4.02 31.48 -11.75
CA ALA A 211 -3.23 32.69 -11.58
C ALA A 211 -3.27 33.56 -12.84
N ASN A 212 -3.03 32.97 -14.02
CA ASN A 212 -3.07 33.67 -15.30
C ASN A 212 -4.46 34.25 -15.60
N ALA A 213 -5.51 33.43 -15.48
CA ALA A 213 -6.89 33.88 -15.67
C ALA A 213 -7.25 35.04 -14.72
N SER A 214 -6.78 34.98 -13.47
CA SER A 214 -7.02 36.05 -12.50
C SER A 214 -6.33 37.36 -12.89
N HIS A 215 -5.11 37.31 -13.41
CA HIS A 215 -4.41 38.49 -13.92
C HIS A 215 -5.07 39.06 -15.17
N GLU A 216 -5.46 38.20 -16.11
CA GLU A 216 -6.11 38.61 -17.36
C GLU A 216 -7.52 39.18 -17.14
N LEU A 217 -8.24 38.72 -16.10
CA LEU A 217 -9.54 39.26 -15.74
C LEU A 217 -9.47 40.52 -14.88
N ARG A 218 -8.43 40.68 -14.03
CA ARG A 218 -8.29 41.86 -13.16
C ARG A 218 -8.16 43.14 -13.98
N THR A 219 -7.31 43.14 -15.00
CA THR A 219 -7.05 44.32 -15.84
C THR A 219 -8.32 44.90 -16.51
N PRO A 220 -9.11 44.13 -17.30
CA PRO A 220 -10.32 44.66 -17.92
C PRO A 220 -11.39 45.04 -16.89
N LEU A 221 -11.42 44.36 -15.74
CA LEU A 221 -12.36 44.65 -14.67
C LEU A 221 -12.01 45.95 -13.95
N THR A 222 -10.73 46.25 -13.74
CA THR A 222 -10.26 47.55 -13.23
C THR A 222 -10.60 48.68 -14.21
N VAL A 223 -10.43 48.46 -15.51
CA VAL A 223 -10.83 49.44 -16.54
C VAL A 223 -12.34 49.66 -16.53
N LEU A 224 -13.13 48.58 -16.47
CA LEU A 224 -14.59 48.65 -16.39
C LEU A 224 -15.04 49.40 -15.13
N SER A 225 -14.47 49.08 -13.97
CA SER A 225 -14.74 49.80 -12.72
C SER A 225 -14.41 51.28 -12.84
N GLY A 226 -13.27 51.64 -13.43
CA GLY A 226 -12.90 53.05 -13.65
C GLY A 226 -13.86 53.80 -14.60
N TYR A 227 -14.38 53.13 -15.64
CA TYR A 227 -15.43 53.72 -16.48
C TYR A 227 -16.76 53.90 -15.74
N LEU A 228 -17.14 52.93 -14.91
CA LEU A 228 -18.36 53.02 -14.11
C LEU A 228 -18.26 54.11 -13.03
N GLU A 229 -17.10 54.30 -12.43
CA GLU A 229 -16.82 55.42 -11.51
C GLU A 229 -16.97 56.78 -12.20
N LEU A 230 -16.53 56.91 -13.46
CA LEU A 230 -16.65 58.16 -14.22
C LEU A 230 -18.10 58.57 -14.48
N PHE A 231 -19.01 57.61 -14.61
CA PHE A 231 -20.44 57.89 -14.79
C PHE A 231 -21.15 58.29 -13.49
N ASP A 232 -20.59 57.96 -12.33
CA ASP A 232 -21.19 58.29 -11.02
C ASP A 232 -21.08 59.80 -10.73
N ASP A 233 -20.01 60.43 -11.24
CA ASP A 233 -19.73 61.86 -11.09
C ASP A 233 -20.29 62.72 -12.25
N ASP A 234 -20.97 62.12 -13.25
CA ASP A 234 -21.50 62.84 -14.42
C ASP A 234 -22.90 63.43 -14.14
N PRO A 235 -23.04 64.76 -14.01
CA PRO A 235 -24.33 65.41 -13.75
C PRO A 235 -25.31 65.34 -14.93
N GLU A 236 -24.84 65.01 -16.14
CA GLU A 236 -25.69 64.88 -17.35
C GLU A 236 -26.17 63.43 -17.58
N LEU A 237 -25.85 62.50 -16.68
CA LEU A 237 -26.20 61.10 -16.83
C LEU A 237 -27.74 60.88 -16.82
N PRO A 238 -28.32 60.28 -17.87
CA PRO A 238 -29.76 60.01 -17.93
C PRO A 238 -30.24 59.14 -16.76
N GLU A 239 -31.28 59.57 -16.04
CA GLU A 239 -31.76 58.85 -14.84
C GLU A 239 -32.12 57.38 -15.08
N HIS A 240 -32.62 57.04 -16.26
CA HIS A 240 -32.99 55.67 -16.62
C HIS A 240 -31.78 54.72 -16.76
N LEU A 241 -30.55 55.25 -16.91
CA LEU A 241 -29.31 54.47 -17.00
C LEU A 241 -28.65 54.22 -15.63
N LYS A 242 -28.98 55.03 -14.60
CA LYS A 242 -28.43 54.87 -13.24
C LYS A 242 -28.59 53.44 -12.68
N PRO A 243 -29.77 52.78 -12.78
CA PRO A 243 -29.93 51.41 -12.28
C PRO A 243 -29.04 50.39 -13.01
N ALA A 244 -28.83 50.58 -14.31
CA ALA A 244 -28.01 49.68 -15.12
C ALA A 244 -26.51 49.83 -14.79
N ILE A 245 -26.04 51.05 -14.56
CA ILE A 245 -24.67 51.35 -14.14
C ILE A 245 -24.39 50.79 -12.75
N GLU A 246 -25.32 50.97 -11.81
CA GLU A 246 -25.19 50.40 -10.46
C GLU A 246 -25.19 48.87 -10.46
N GLN A 247 -26.03 48.26 -11.30
CA GLN A 247 -26.03 46.81 -11.50
C GLN A 247 -24.70 46.33 -12.10
N ALA A 248 -24.15 47.03 -13.11
CA ALA A 248 -22.86 46.70 -13.71
C ALA A 248 -21.72 46.81 -12.68
N ARG A 249 -21.75 47.84 -11.82
CA ARG A 249 -20.79 48.02 -10.72
C ARG A 249 -20.85 46.87 -9.73
N THR A 250 -22.06 46.51 -9.30
CA THR A 250 -22.29 45.38 -8.39
C THR A 250 -21.76 44.06 -8.97
N GLN A 251 -21.98 43.80 -10.26
CA GLN A 251 -21.41 42.61 -10.91
C GLN A 251 -19.89 42.69 -11.03
N GLY A 252 -19.33 43.88 -11.28
CA GLY A 252 -17.89 44.10 -11.32
C GLY A 252 -17.20 43.76 -10.01
N VAL A 253 -17.72 44.29 -8.89
CA VAL A 253 -17.24 43.99 -7.53
C VAL A 253 -17.36 42.50 -7.23
N ARG A 254 -18.49 41.88 -7.57
CA ARG A 254 -18.70 40.43 -7.38
C ARG A 254 -17.67 39.59 -8.13
N MET A 255 -17.34 39.96 -9.37
CA MET A 255 -16.30 39.26 -10.14
C MET A 255 -14.92 39.43 -9.52
N GLN A 256 -14.56 40.63 -9.03
CA GLN A 256 -13.30 40.86 -8.32
C GLN A 256 -13.18 39.96 -7.09
N GLN A 257 -14.27 39.83 -6.32
CA GLN A 257 -14.32 38.97 -5.14
C GLN A 257 -14.11 37.50 -5.51
N ILE A 258 -14.83 36.98 -6.51
CA ILE A 258 -14.68 35.59 -6.97
C ILE A 258 -13.24 35.29 -7.40
N ILE A 259 -12.61 36.20 -8.14
CA ILE A 259 -11.22 36.06 -8.58
C ILE A 259 -10.27 36.04 -7.39
N SER A 260 -10.48 36.95 -6.42
CA SER A 260 -9.69 37.01 -5.19
C SER A 260 -9.78 35.71 -4.39
N ASP A 261 -10.98 35.16 -4.26
CA ASP A 261 -11.21 33.93 -3.50
C ASP A 261 -10.63 32.70 -4.20
N MET A 262 -10.71 32.62 -5.54
CA MET A 262 -10.02 31.58 -6.32
C MET A 262 -8.50 31.64 -6.13
N LEU A 263 -7.90 32.83 -6.14
CA LEU A 263 -6.47 33.00 -5.89
C LEU A 263 -6.07 32.59 -4.46
N LYS A 264 -6.85 33.02 -3.46
CA LYS A 264 -6.62 32.64 -2.05
C LYS A 264 -6.67 31.12 -1.90
N LEU A 265 -7.68 30.46 -2.46
CA LEU A 265 -7.81 29.00 -2.43
C LEU A 265 -6.61 28.32 -3.10
N SER A 266 -6.21 28.79 -4.28
CA SER A 266 -5.03 28.28 -5.00
C SER A 266 -3.73 28.46 -4.21
N GLN A 267 -3.61 29.53 -3.40
CA GLN A 267 -2.45 29.76 -2.53
C GLN A 267 -2.48 28.85 -1.29
N LEU A 268 -3.64 28.65 -0.67
CA LEU A 268 -3.80 27.78 0.51
C LEU A 268 -3.44 26.33 0.22
N GLU A 269 -3.80 25.80 -0.96
CA GLU A 269 -3.39 24.47 -1.38
C GLU A 269 -1.85 24.32 -1.51
N ASN A 270 -1.09 25.42 -1.54
CA ASN A 270 0.37 25.43 -1.65
C ASN A 270 1.10 25.43 -0.29
N SER A 271 0.42 25.70 0.82
CA SER A 271 1.05 25.84 2.14
C SER A 271 1.73 24.54 2.64
N GLU A 272 1.48 23.39 2.01
CA GLU A 272 2.26 22.15 2.26
C GLU A 272 3.75 22.26 1.85
N ARG A 273 4.12 23.20 0.98
CA ARG A 273 5.51 23.40 0.51
C ARG A 273 6.29 24.45 1.30
N ASN A 274 5.62 25.41 1.92
CA ASN A 274 6.27 26.46 2.69
C ASN A 274 6.27 26.10 4.17
N VAL A 275 7.48 25.90 4.73
CA VAL A 275 7.65 25.86 6.19
C VAL A 275 7.51 27.29 6.69
N SER A 276 6.27 27.73 6.86
CA SER A 276 5.97 28.97 7.56
C SER A 276 6.45 28.82 9.00
N THR A 277 7.22 29.79 9.50
CA THR A 277 7.72 29.76 10.87
C THR A 277 6.53 29.88 11.81
N GLU A 278 6.21 28.79 12.51
CA GLU A 278 5.22 28.84 13.58
C GLU A 278 5.75 29.71 14.72
N SER A 279 4.96 30.70 15.13
CA SER A 279 5.20 31.54 16.30
C SER A 279 4.09 31.33 17.34
N THR A 280 4.37 31.74 18.57
CA THR A 280 3.32 31.89 19.59
C THR A 280 2.56 33.17 19.26
N ILE A 281 1.26 33.04 19.03
CA ILE A 281 0.36 34.09 18.59
C ILE A 281 -0.58 34.46 19.73
N ASP A 282 -0.74 35.76 19.95
CA ASP A 282 -1.70 36.35 20.88
C ASP A 282 -3.05 36.53 20.19
N ILE A 283 -4.00 35.66 20.53
CA ILE A 283 -5.31 35.63 19.86
C ILE A 283 -6.18 36.83 20.21
N PRO A 284 -6.29 37.25 21.49
CA PRO A 284 -7.00 38.47 21.86
C PRO A 284 -6.55 39.70 21.07
N ALA A 285 -5.25 39.90 20.90
CA ALA A 285 -4.72 41.02 20.12
C ALA A 285 -5.21 41.01 18.67
N ILE A 286 -5.22 39.84 18.02
CA ILE A 286 -5.71 39.71 16.64
C ILE A 286 -7.21 39.98 16.56
N ILE A 287 -8.02 39.38 17.44
CA ILE A 287 -9.48 39.58 17.43
C ILE A 287 -9.82 41.06 17.63
N ASN A 288 -9.19 41.73 18.60
CA ASN A 288 -9.41 43.14 18.87
C ASN A 288 -9.03 44.03 17.68
N SER A 289 -7.87 43.77 17.05
CA SER A 289 -7.45 44.54 15.87
C SER A 289 -8.39 44.35 14.68
N THR A 290 -8.88 43.13 14.46
CA THR A 290 -9.77 42.77 13.36
C THR A 290 -11.17 43.34 13.57
N ALA A 291 -11.70 43.27 14.80
CA ALA A 291 -12.97 43.88 15.18
C ALA A 291 -12.96 45.40 15.01
N THR A 292 -11.85 46.06 15.38
CA THR A 292 -11.68 47.51 15.18
C THR A 292 -11.69 47.87 13.70
N ALA A 293 -11.06 47.05 12.84
CA ALA A 293 -11.06 47.27 11.39
C ALA A 293 -12.46 47.14 10.77
N LEU A 294 -13.28 46.19 11.25
CA LEU A 294 -14.64 45.94 10.78
C LEU A 294 -15.70 46.86 11.39
N GLN A 295 -15.36 47.63 12.43
CA GLN A 295 -16.28 48.49 13.16
C GLN A 295 -17.01 49.50 12.26
N LYS A 296 -16.34 50.00 11.21
CA LYS A 296 -16.95 50.92 10.23
C LYS A 296 -18.05 50.24 9.39
N THR A 297 -17.87 48.98 9.04
CA THR A 297 -18.84 48.18 8.28
C THR A 297 -20.04 47.82 9.14
N ILE A 298 -19.80 47.40 10.39
CA ILE A 298 -20.84 47.03 11.37
C ILE A 298 -21.76 48.21 11.69
N ALA A 299 -21.18 49.42 11.80
CA ALA A 299 -21.93 50.64 12.08
C ALA A 299 -22.88 51.05 10.93
N ALA A 300 -22.61 50.62 9.70
CA ALA A 300 -23.46 50.91 8.55
C ALA A 300 -24.73 50.02 8.51
N ASP A 301 -24.63 48.76 8.96
CA ASP A 301 -25.70 47.77 8.86
C ASP A 301 -26.51 47.53 10.15
N SER A 302 -26.39 48.40 11.18
CA SER A 302 -27.14 48.28 12.46
C SER A 302 -26.85 47.01 13.28
N HIS A 303 -25.71 46.34 13.04
CA HIS A 303 -25.34 45.13 13.77
C HIS A 303 -24.62 45.49 15.08
N THR A 304 -24.78 44.66 16.13
CA THR A 304 -24.09 44.86 17.42
C THR A 304 -23.04 43.78 17.63
N LEU A 305 -21.76 44.16 17.68
CA LEU A 305 -20.65 43.26 17.94
C LEU A 305 -20.32 43.23 19.43
N THR A 306 -20.50 42.07 20.07
CA THR A 306 -20.10 41.84 21.46
C THR A 306 -18.92 40.87 21.49
N LEU A 307 -17.80 41.28 22.08
CA LEU A 307 -16.59 40.45 22.22
C LEU A 307 -16.49 39.93 23.65
N ALA A 308 -16.48 38.60 23.81
CA ALA A 308 -16.19 37.93 25.08
C ALA A 308 -14.94 37.07 24.89
N ILE A 309 -13.77 37.64 25.21
CA ILE A 309 -12.47 37.05 24.89
C ILE A 309 -11.71 36.77 26.19
N ASP A 310 -11.09 35.60 26.28
CA ASP A 310 -10.12 35.29 27.34
C ASP A 310 -8.73 35.82 26.93
N GLU A 311 -8.24 36.82 27.67
CA GLU A 311 -6.97 37.53 27.43
C GLU A 311 -5.72 36.64 27.55
N SER A 312 -5.85 35.40 28.06
CA SER A 312 -4.72 34.49 28.28
C SER A 312 -4.42 33.56 27.10
N ILE A 313 -5.29 33.51 26.08
CA ILE A 313 -5.20 32.53 25.00
C ILE A 313 -4.03 32.83 24.05
N LYS A 314 -3.07 31.91 24.03
CA LYS A 314 -1.95 31.91 23.09
C LYS A 314 -1.87 30.58 22.37
N ILE A 315 -1.72 30.62 21.04
CA ILE A 315 -1.62 29.41 20.22
C ILE A 315 -0.38 29.43 19.34
N ARG A 316 0.10 28.25 18.98
CA ARG A 316 1.23 28.10 18.08
C ARG A 316 0.74 27.91 16.65
N GLY A 317 1.15 28.78 15.74
CA GLY A 317 0.71 28.72 14.34
C GLY A 317 1.33 29.80 13.47
N VAL A 318 0.71 30.05 12.32
CA VAL A 318 1.13 31.09 11.37
C VAL A 318 0.20 32.27 11.50
N GLU A 319 0.70 33.40 12.00
CA GLU A 319 -0.12 34.57 12.36
C GLU A 319 -1.05 35.00 11.24
N LYS A 320 -0.51 35.13 10.02
CA LYS A 320 -1.27 35.52 8.82
C LYS A 320 -2.47 34.61 8.53
N ASP A 321 -2.31 33.29 8.68
CA ASP A 321 -3.38 32.33 8.40
C ASP A 321 -4.48 32.45 9.45
N ILE A 322 -4.10 32.63 10.72
CA ILE A 322 -5.04 32.77 11.84
C ILE A 322 -5.81 34.10 11.74
N THR A 323 -5.13 35.21 11.42
CA THR A 323 -5.78 36.49 11.12
C THR A 323 -6.79 36.35 9.99
N SER A 324 -6.44 35.63 8.91
CA SER A 324 -7.38 35.40 7.79
C SER A 324 -8.61 34.60 8.22
N VAL A 325 -8.44 33.58 9.06
CA VAL A 325 -9.58 32.79 9.59
C VAL A 325 -10.49 33.66 10.45
N ILE A 326 -9.91 34.43 11.39
CA ILE A 326 -10.68 35.33 12.27
C ILE A 326 -11.42 36.38 11.45
N THR A 327 -10.76 36.98 10.46
CA THR A 327 -11.38 37.97 9.55
C THR A 327 -12.57 37.36 8.81
N ASN A 328 -12.38 36.19 8.17
CA ASN A 328 -13.47 35.51 7.44
C ASN A 328 -14.65 35.14 8.36
N LEU A 329 -14.38 34.73 9.61
CA LEU A 329 -15.45 34.40 10.56
C LEU A 329 -16.22 35.63 11.01
N LEU A 330 -15.53 36.75 11.25
CA LEU A 330 -16.18 38.01 11.63
C LEU A 330 -16.96 38.61 10.45
N GLU A 331 -16.39 38.62 9.25
CA GLU A 331 -17.08 39.09 8.03
C GLU A 331 -18.34 38.27 7.73
N ASN A 332 -18.32 36.93 7.92
CA ASN A 332 -19.50 36.09 7.74
C ASN A 332 -20.58 36.26 8.83
N ALA A 333 -20.22 36.84 9.98
CA ALA A 333 -21.12 37.02 11.12
C ALA A 333 -21.84 38.38 11.13
N ILE A 334 -21.37 39.31 10.29
CA ILE A 334 -21.98 40.63 10.03
C ILE A 334 -22.94 40.48 8.87
#